data_AF-A0A9C9WCR0-F1
#
_entry.id   AF-A0A9C9WCR0-F1
#
_cell.length_a   1.000
_cell.length_b   1.000
_cell.length_c   1.000
_cell.angle_alpha   90.00
_cell.angle_beta   90.00
_cell.angle_gamma   90.00
#
_symmetry.space_group_name_H-M   'P 1'
#
loop_
_entity.id
_entity.type
_entity.pdbx_description
1 polymer ?
#
loop_
_entity_poly.entity_id
_entity_poly.type
_entity_poly.pdbx_seq_one_letter_code
_entity_poly.pdbx_strand_id
1 'polypeptide(L)'
;MAIEFHIDREPPSRDDIVRELDRAQRERAVFRKKNYQFLMYMVAIVGSILGFILFVAIPRIKEPDADQELVFMFTYAMPYVLFVVFIVSNNLHIKKIEKPSKALDAIIKGLQEVTDEELDKACAGWRAHEAIVAYREKVAAQGRPLVQAEVDAIAQWLEAGEGAVPAPSQAG
;
A
#
# COMPACT_ATOMS: atom_id res chain seq x y z
N MET A 1 -7.17 10.13 10.29
CA MET A 1 -6.25 9.41 11.20
C MET A 1 -6.47 7.93 10.95
N ALA A 2 -5.41 7.11 10.94
CA ALA A 2 -5.59 5.66 10.83
C ALA A 2 -6.26 5.15 12.11
N ILE A 3 -7.28 4.30 11.98
CA ILE A 3 -7.91 3.63 13.13
C ILE A 3 -6.88 2.66 13.70
N GLU A 4 -6.62 2.75 15.00
CA GLU A 4 -5.78 1.79 15.72
C GLU A 4 -6.66 0.77 16.42
N PHE A 5 -6.33 -0.51 16.25
CA PHE A 5 -7.03 -1.61 16.88
C PHE A 5 -6.20 -2.13 18.04
N HIS A 6 -6.78 -2.09 19.24
CA HIS A 6 -6.16 -2.53 20.48
C HIS A 6 -7.18 -3.28 21.32
N ILE A 7 -6.83 -4.47 21.80
CA ILE A 7 -7.73 -5.34 22.58
C ILE A 7 -8.04 -4.71 23.96
N ASP A 8 -7.10 -3.93 24.51
CA ASP A 8 -7.24 -3.30 25.82
C ASP A 8 -8.04 -1.98 25.79
N ARG A 9 -8.37 -1.46 24.61
CA ARG A 9 -9.10 -0.19 24.44
C ARG A 9 -10.53 -0.43 23.98
N GLU A 10 -11.31 0.65 23.96
CA GLU A 10 -12.66 0.59 23.42
C GLU A 10 -12.61 0.34 21.90
N PRO A 11 -13.33 -0.66 21.37
CA PRO A 11 -13.33 -0.95 19.95
C PRO A 11 -13.92 0.22 19.16
N PRO A 12 -13.34 0.56 18.00
CA PRO A 12 -13.85 1.63 17.16
C PRO A 12 -15.29 1.34 16.72
N SER A 13 -16.09 2.40 16.64
CA SER A 13 -17.51 2.27 16.30
C SER A 13 -17.71 1.86 14.84
N ARG A 14 -18.90 1.34 14.53
CA ARG A 14 -19.29 1.05 13.15
C ARG A 14 -19.15 2.28 12.25
N ASP A 15 -19.57 3.45 12.74
CA ASP A 15 -19.51 4.69 11.98
C ASP A 15 -18.07 5.11 11.67
N ASP A 16 -17.12 4.88 12.59
CA ASP A 16 -15.71 5.17 12.37
C ASP A 16 -15.11 4.24 11.30
N ILE A 17 -15.43 2.95 11.36
CA ILE A 17 -15.00 1.96 10.35
C ILE A 17 -15.55 2.33 8.97
N VAL A 18 -16.85 2.64 8.86
CA VAL A 18 -17.45 3.04 7.58
C VAL A 18 -16.81 4.32 7.07
N ARG A 19 -16.61 5.34 7.91
CA ARG A 19 -15.97 6.60 7.51
C ARG A 19 -14.54 6.41 7.01
N GLU A 20 -13.75 5.57 7.67
CA GLU A 20 -12.37 5.32 7.26
C GLU A 20 -12.31 4.47 5.99
N LEU A 21 -13.24 3.51 5.81
CA LEU A 21 -13.39 2.73 4.59
C LEU A 21 -13.76 3.64 3.40
N ASP A 22 -14.73 4.54 3.60
CA ASP A 22 -15.12 5.56 2.62
C ASP A 22 -13.95 6.48 2.25
N ARG A 23 -13.19 6.94 3.25
CA ARG A 23 -12.00 7.77 3.04
C ARG A 23 -10.93 7.01 2.26
N ALA A 24 -10.62 5.78 2.66
CA ALA A 24 -9.61 4.95 1.99
C ALA A 24 -10.01 4.63 0.54
N GLN A 25 -11.29 4.38 0.27
CA GLN A 25 -11.81 4.19 -1.09
C GLN A 25 -11.70 5.45 -1.94
N ARG A 26 -12.03 6.63 -1.40
CA ARG A 26 -11.85 7.92 -2.11
C ARG A 26 -10.38 8.19 -2.41
N GLU A 27 -9.50 8.00 -1.43
CA GLU A 27 -8.05 8.16 -1.62
C GLU A 27 -7.51 7.18 -2.67
N ARG A 28 -7.97 5.92 -2.67
CA ARG A 28 -7.63 4.92 -3.69
C ARG A 28 -8.02 5.37 -5.09
N ALA A 29 -9.22 5.95 -5.26
CA ALA A 29 -9.64 6.49 -6.56
C ALA A 29 -8.73 7.64 -7.03
N VAL A 30 -8.27 8.50 -6.11
CA VAL A 30 -7.32 9.58 -6.42
C VAL A 30 -5.96 9.00 -6.86
N PHE A 31 -5.43 7.99 -6.16
CA PHE A 31 -4.18 7.35 -6.55
C PHE A 31 -4.29 6.59 -7.88
N ARG A 32 -5.45 5.97 -8.16
CA ARG A 32 -5.71 5.35 -9.47
C ARG A 32 -5.66 6.39 -10.59
N LYS A 33 -6.28 7.57 -10.40
CA LYS A 33 -6.20 8.68 -11.36
C LYS A 33 -4.77 9.17 -11.55
N LYS A 34 -4.00 9.34 -10.47
CA LYS A 34 -2.58 9.71 -10.54
C LYS A 34 -1.74 8.67 -11.30
N ASN A 35 -2.04 7.38 -11.13
CA ASN A 35 -1.38 6.30 -11.87
C ASN A 35 -1.63 6.41 -13.38
N TYR A 36 -2.88 6.63 -13.79
CA TYR A 36 -3.22 6.87 -15.20
C TYR A 36 -2.53 8.11 -15.77
N GLN A 37 -2.50 9.21 -15.02
CA GLN A 37 -1.79 10.43 -15.45
C GLN A 37 -0.29 10.19 -15.60
N PHE A 38 0.32 9.48 -14.65
CA PHE A 38 1.73 9.11 -14.75
C PHE A 38 2.02 8.26 -15.98
N LEU A 39 1.18 7.25 -16.25
CA LEU A 39 1.31 6.40 -17.44
C LEU A 39 1.20 7.22 -18.73
N MET A 40 0.21 8.13 -18.81
CA MET A 40 0.04 9.04 -19.93
C MET A 40 1.29 9.91 -20.16
N TYR A 41 1.87 10.47 -19.10
CA TYR A 41 3.10 11.26 -19.21
C TYR A 41 4.30 10.41 -19.65
N MET A 42 4.46 9.20 -19.11
CA MET A 42 5.53 8.30 -19.52
C MET A 42 5.41 7.90 -20.99
N VAL A 43 4.21 7.55 -21.45
CA VAL A 43 3.94 7.23 -22.85
C VAL A 43 4.21 8.44 -23.75
N ALA A 44 3.80 9.65 -23.33
CA ALA A 44 4.07 10.87 -24.08
C ALA A 44 5.58 11.14 -24.18
N ILE A 45 6.34 11.04 -23.09
CA ILE A 45 7.80 11.25 -23.08
C ILE A 45 8.49 10.22 -23.97
N VAL A 46 8.19 8.93 -23.79
CA VAL A 46 8.80 7.86 -24.60
C VAL A 46 8.42 8.04 -26.07
N GLY A 47 7.15 8.36 -26.36
CA GLY A 47 6.68 8.65 -27.72
C GLY A 47 7.38 9.86 -28.35
N SER A 48 7.58 10.94 -27.60
CA SER A 48 8.33 12.11 -28.06
C SER A 48 9.81 11.79 -28.32
N ILE A 49 10.45 10.99 -27.47
CA ILE A 49 11.86 10.59 -27.67
C ILE A 49 11.98 9.66 -28.88
N LEU A 50 11.10 8.67 -29.02
CA LEU A 50 11.08 7.80 -30.20
C LEU A 50 10.81 8.58 -31.49
N GLY A 51 9.88 9.54 -31.45
CA GLY A 51 9.63 10.45 -32.58
C GLY A 51 10.88 11.26 -32.92
N PHE A 52 11.55 11.84 -31.93
CA PHE A 52 12.79 12.56 -32.14
C PHE A 52 13.89 11.67 -32.76
N ILE A 53 14.05 10.44 -32.26
CA ILE A 53 15.01 9.47 -32.80
C ILE A 53 14.71 9.18 -34.28
N LEU A 54 13.47 8.84 -34.60
CA LEU A 54 13.08 8.38 -35.93
C LEU A 54 13.08 9.50 -36.98
N PHE A 55 12.64 10.71 -36.61
CA PHE A 55 12.44 11.81 -37.54
C PHE A 55 13.59 12.83 -37.57
N VAL A 56 14.44 12.88 -36.54
CA VAL A 56 15.53 13.86 -36.46
C VAL A 56 16.88 13.16 -36.38
N ALA A 57 17.10 12.33 -35.35
CA ALA A 57 18.42 11.76 -35.10
C ALA A 57 18.88 10.80 -36.21
N ILE A 58 18.04 9.82 -36.58
CA ILE A 58 18.40 8.83 -37.63
C ILE A 58 18.64 9.51 -38.99
N PRO A 59 17.76 10.41 -39.48
CA PRO A 59 18.02 11.12 -40.73
C PRO A 59 19.32 11.92 -40.70
N ARG A 60 19.59 12.65 -39.61
CA ARG A 60 20.82 13.44 -39.48
C ARG A 60 22.09 12.61 -39.46
N ILE A 61 22.07 11.44 -38.83
CA ILE A 61 23.23 10.53 -38.82
C ILE A 61 23.51 9.92 -40.20
N LYS A 62 22.48 9.81 -41.06
CA LYS A 62 22.61 9.27 -42.42
C LYS A 62 23.10 10.30 -43.45
N GLU A 63 23.16 11.57 -43.09
CA GLU A 63 23.69 12.61 -43.98
C GLU A 63 25.22 12.51 -44.06
N PRO A 64 25.82 12.58 -45.26
CA PRO A 64 27.27 12.43 -45.44
C PRO A 64 28.09 13.57 -44.81
N ASP A 65 27.48 14.74 -44.58
CA ASP A 65 28.10 15.91 -43.93
C ASP A 65 27.68 16.05 -42.46
N ALA A 66 27.20 14.97 -41.84
CA ALA A 66 26.77 15.00 -40.45
C ALA A 66 27.93 15.33 -39.51
N ASP A 67 27.70 16.31 -38.63
CA ASP A 67 28.64 16.67 -37.58
C ASP A 67 28.89 15.46 -36.65
N GLN A 68 30.12 14.94 -36.67
CA GLN A 68 30.52 13.74 -35.94
C GLN A 68 30.36 13.89 -34.42
N GLU A 69 30.52 15.10 -33.87
CA GLU A 69 30.28 15.34 -32.44
C GLU A 69 28.81 15.16 -32.08
N LEU A 70 27.92 15.60 -32.98
CA LEU A 70 26.47 15.50 -32.84
C LEU A 70 26.00 14.04 -32.91
N VAL A 71 26.57 13.25 -33.83
CA VAL A 71 26.33 11.80 -33.93
C VAL A 71 26.83 11.07 -32.68
N PHE A 72 28.04 11.38 -32.20
CA PHE A 72 28.59 10.77 -31.01
C PHE A 72 27.75 11.09 -29.76
N MET A 73 27.36 12.36 -29.60
CA MET A 73 26.52 12.80 -28.48
C MET A 73 25.17 12.08 -28.46
N PHE A 74 24.50 11.93 -29.61
CA PHE A 74 23.23 11.18 -29.64
C PHE A 74 23.41 9.70 -29.36
N THR A 75 24.41 9.06 -29.96
CA THR A 75 24.60 7.61 -29.84
C THR A 75 25.05 7.20 -28.44
N TYR A 76 25.90 8.02 -27.80
CA TYR A 76 26.38 7.75 -26.45
C TYR A 76 25.44 8.32 -25.37
N ALA A 77 24.98 9.57 -25.46
CA ALA A 77 24.28 10.20 -24.34
C ALA A 77 22.80 9.81 -24.24
N MET A 78 22.08 9.57 -25.34
CA MET A 78 20.65 9.25 -25.27
C MET A 78 20.31 7.99 -24.45
N PRO A 79 21.05 6.87 -24.59
CA PRO A 79 20.81 5.69 -23.74
C PRO A 79 20.90 6.02 -22.24
N TYR A 80 21.87 6.84 -21.83
CA TYR A 80 22.00 7.24 -20.43
C TYR A 80 20.89 8.20 -20.00
N VAL A 81 20.49 9.14 -20.84
CA VAL A 81 19.36 10.06 -20.54
C VAL A 81 18.07 9.25 -20.38
N LEU A 82 17.80 8.32 -21.29
CA LEU A 82 16.65 7.42 -21.18
C LEU A 82 16.70 6.58 -19.90
N PHE A 83 17.87 6.04 -19.57
CA PHE A 83 18.07 5.25 -18.37
C PHE A 83 17.83 6.07 -17.09
N VAL A 84 18.35 7.29 -17.01
CA VAL A 84 18.13 8.20 -15.87
C VAL A 84 16.66 8.58 -15.76
N VAL A 85 16.02 8.96 -16.87
CA VAL A 85 14.58 9.27 -16.89
C VAL A 85 13.78 8.07 -16.41
N PHE A 86 14.12 6.86 -16.87
CA PHE A 86 13.44 5.63 -16.46
C PHE A 86 13.60 5.36 -14.95
N ILE A 87 14.82 5.40 -14.42
CA ILE A 87 15.07 5.17 -12.99
C ILE A 87 14.37 6.21 -12.11
N VAL A 88 14.50 7.49 -12.44
CA VAL A 88 13.90 8.58 -11.65
C VAL A 88 12.39 8.48 -11.68
N SER A 89 11.81 8.25 -12.86
CA SER A 89 10.36 8.13 -13.02
C SER A 89 9.82 6.90 -12.30
N ASN A 90 10.49 5.76 -12.40
CA ASN A 90 10.08 4.53 -11.74
C ASN A 90 10.19 4.65 -10.20
N ASN A 91 11.29 5.22 -9.68
CA ASN A 91 11.43 5.48 -8.25
C ASN A 91 10.33 6.43 -7.73
N LEU A 92 10.00 7.47 -8.49
CA LEU A 92 8.91 8.39 -8.14
C LEU A 92 7.56 7.69 -8.14
N HIS A 93 7.29 6.84 -9.14
CA HIS A 93 6.07 6.05 -9.23
C HIS A 93 5.90 5.09 -8.05
N ILE A 94 6.93 4.30 -7.76
CA ILE A 94 6.92 3.35 -6.64
C ILE A 94 6.66 4.10 -5.33
N LYS A 95 7.42 5.18 -5.08
CA LYS A 95 7.35 5.90 -3.80
C LYS A 95 6.05 6.68 -3.62
N LYS A 96 5.54 7.33 -4.67
CA LYS A 96 4.40 8.26 -4.57
C LYS A 96 3.05 7.67 -4.97
N ILE A 97 3.03 6.53 -5.65
CA ILE A 97 1.79 5.95 -6.19
C ILE A 97 1.64 4.51 -5.72
N GLU A 98 2.62 3.64 -5.98
CA GLU A 98 2.48 2.20 -5.70
C GLU A 98 2.44 1.90 -4.20
N LYS A 99 3.43 2.39 -3.42
CA LYS A 99 3.46 2.21 -1.97
C LYS A 99 2.20 2.73 -1.26
N PRO A 100 1.74 3.97 -1.48
CA PRO A 100 0.52 4.44 -0.82
C PRO A 100 -0.73 3.70 -1.30
N SER A 101 -0.80 3.30 -2.58
CA SER A 101 -1.91 2.47 -3.07
C SER A 101 -1.97 1.12 -2.36
N LYS A 102 -0.83 0.44 -2.20
CA LYS A 102 -0.75 -0.84 -1.48
C LYS A 102 -1.13 -0.68 -0.01
N ALA A 103 -0.71 0.42 0.63
CA ALA A 103 -1.11 0.70 2.01
C ALA A 103 -2.63 0.91 2.13
N LEU A 104 -3.25 1.62 1.19
CA LEU A 104 -4.70 1.79 1.15
C LEU A 104 -5.44 0.48 0.87
N ASP A 105 -4.92 -0.36 -0.02
CA ASP A 105 -5.50 -1.69 -0.26
C ASP A 105 -5.44 -2.56 1.00
N ALA A 106 -4.33 -2.49 1.77
CA ALA A 106 -4.20 -3.18 3.04
C ALA A 106 -5.18 -2.64 4.09
N ILE A 107 -5.38 -1.33 4.18
CA ILE A 107 -6.39 -0.72 5.07
C ILE A 107 -7.80 -1.19 4.69
N ILE A 108 -8.15 -1.13 3.40
CA ILE A 108 -9.48 -1.56 2.93
C ILE A 108 -9.71 -3.04 3.27
N LYS A 109 -8.72 -3.90 3.03
CA LYS A 109 -8.81 -5.32 3.38
C LYS A 109 -8.90 -5.52 4.90
N GLY A 110 -8.14 -4.75 5.68
CA GLY A 110 -8.17 -4.78 7.14
C GLY A 110 -9.52 -4.35 7.74
N LEU A 111 -10.26 -3.47 7.05
CA LEU A 111 -11.58 -3.00 7.49
C LEU A 111 -12.74 -3.84 6.96
N GLN A 112 -12.48 -4.92 6.23
CA GLN A 112 -13.52 -5.86 5.81
C GLN A 112 -13.97 -6.74 6.98
N GLU A 113 -15.27 -7.04 6.99
CA GLU A 113 -15.88 -7.94 7.94
C GLU A 113 -15.32 -9.36 7.75
N VAL A 114 -15.02 -10.02 8.87
CA VAL A 114 -14.44 -11.38 8.88
C VAL A 114 -15.54 -12.38 9.16
N THR A 115 -15.48 -13.53 8.49
CA THR A 115 -16.38 -14.64 8.77
C THR A 115 -15.97 -15.39 10.03
N ASP A 116 -16.93 -16.02 10.73
CA ASP A 116 -16.62 -16.82 11.93
C ASP A 116 -15.61 -17.95 11.65
N GLU A 117 -15.56 -18.49 10.42
CA GLU A 117 -14.58 -19.50 10.02
C GLU A 117 -13.14 -18.96 9.91
N GLU A 118 -12.97 -17.73 9.42
CA GLU A 118 -11.66 -17.08 9.32
C GLU A 118 -11.15 -16.66 10.71
N LEU A 119 -12.06 -16.23 11.57
CA LEU A 119 -11.79 -15.91 12.97
C LEU A 119 -11.27 -17.15 13.74
N ASP A 120 -11.98 -18.28 13.62
CA ASP A 120 -11.60 -19.52 14.31
C ASP A 120 -10.27 -20.11 13.79
N LYS A 121 -9.92 -19.87 12.51
CA LYS A 121 -8.61 -20.26 11.95
C LYS A 121 -7.47 -19.36 12.41
N ALA A 122 -7.69 -18.05 12.48
CA ALA A 122 -6.65 -17.08 12.82
C ALA A 122 -6.31 -17.07 14.32
N CYS A 123 -7.27 -17.42 15.18
CA CYS A 123 -7.13 -17.27 16.63
C CYS A 123 -7.33 -18.59 17.39
N ALA A 124 -6.63 -19.66 17.02
CA ALA A 124 -6.76 -20.96 17.68
C ALA A 124 -6.58 -20.84 19.21
N GLY A 125 -7.59 -21.21 20.01
CA GLY A 125 -7.53 -21.14 21.48
C GLY A 125 -7.96 -19.80 22.09
N TRP A 126 -8.49 -18.85 21.30
CA TRP A 126 -8.93 -17.53 21.80
C TRP A 126 -9.98 -17.59 22.91
N ARG A 127 -10.84 -18.63 22.90
CA ARG A 127 -11.90 -18.83 23.92
C ARG A 127 -11.37 -19.01 25.34
N ALA A 128 -10.08 -19.29 25.50
CA ALA A 128 -9.42 -19.41 26.80
C ALA A 128 -8.98 -18.06 27.40
N HIS A 129 -9.05 -16.96 26.65
CA HIS A 129 -8.52 -15.66 27.06
C HIS A 129 -9.65 -14.65 27.34
N GLU A 130 -9.79 -14.25 28.62
CA GLU A 130 -10.85 -13.35 29.11
C GLU A 130 -10.85 -11.98 28.39
N ALA A 131 -9.66 -11.42 28.10
CA ALA A 131 -9.52 -10.14 27.41
C ALA A 131 -10.10 -10.17 25.98
N ILE A 132 -9.93 -11.27 25.25
CA ILE A 132 -10.45 -11.43 23.88
C ILE A 132 -11.98 -11.62 23.92
N VAL A 133 -12.49 -12.40 24.88
CA VAL A 133 -13.93 -12.58 25.09
C VAL A 133 -14.60 -11.24 25.42
N ALA A 134 -14.03 -10.47 26.34
CA ALA A 134 -14.54 -9.15 26.71
C ALA A 134 -14.50 -8.14 25.55
N TYR A 135 -13.45 -8.18 24.72
CA TYR A 135 -13.39 -7.34 23.50
C TYR A 135 -14.49 -7.70 22.51
N ARG A 136 -14.72 -9.00 22.28
CA ARG A 136 -15.78 -9.47 21.37
C ARG A 136 -17.18 -9.11 21.88
N GLU A 137 -17.42 -9.19 23.19
CA GLU A 137 -18.69 -8.75 23.77
C GLU A 137 -18.93 -7.26 23.56
N LYS A 138 -17.90 -6.41 23.71
CA LYS A 138 -17.99 -4.99 23.40
C LYS A 138 -18.31 -4.74 21.93
N VAL A 139 -17.66 -5.45 21.01
CA VAL A 139 -17.93 -5.36 19.57
C VAL A 139 -19.35 -5.84 19.24
N ALA A 140 -19.79 -6.95 19.83
CA ALA A 140 -21.13 -7.48 19.67
C ALA A 140 -22.21 -6.54 20.23
N ALA A 141 -21.93 -5.85 21.34
CA ALA A 141 -22.81 -4.82 21.91
C ALA A 141 -22.99 -3.62 20.98
N GLN A 142 -22.01 -3.34 20.10
CA GLN A 142 -22.14 -2.35 19.04
C GLN A 142 -22.90 -2.86 17.80
N GLY A 143 -23.32 -4.14 17.78
CA GLY A 143 -24.13 -4.73 16.72
C GLY A 143 -23.39 -4.91 15.39
N ARG A 144 -22.06 -5.07 15.41
CA ARG A 144 -21.23 -5.29 14.22
C ARG A 144 -20.37 -6.54 14.34
N PRO A 145 -19.98 -7.18 13.22
CA PRO A 145 -18.94 -8.21 13.22
C PRO A 145 -17.55 -7.60 13.44
N LEU A 146 -16.59 -8.47 13.77
CA LEU A 146 -15.17 -8.13 13.84
C LEU A 146 -14.62 -7.87 12.42
N VAL A 147 -13.66 -6.96 12.32
CA VAL A 147 -12.94 -6.69 11.06
C VAL A 147 -11.57 -7.37 11.04
N GLN A 148 -10.98 -7.57 9.86
CA GLN A 148 -9.72 -8.31 9.70
C GLN A 148 -8.58 -7.72 10.52
N ALA A 149 -8.51 -6.39 10.62
CA ALA A 149 -7.49 -5.70 11.41
C ALA A 149 -7.65 -5.96 12.92
N GLU A 150 -8.86 -6.21 13.42
CA GLU A 150 -9.09 -6.64 14.81
C GLU A 150 -8.63 -8.07 15.03
N VAL A 151 -8.87 -8.94 14.06
CA VAL A 151 -8.39 -10.33 14.09
C VAL A 151 -6.86 -10.40 14.05
N ASP A 152 -6.22 -9.58 13.19
CA ASP A 152 -4.78 -9.48 13.11
C ASP A 152 -4.17 -8.93 14.41
N ALA A 153 -4.83 -7.96 15.06
CA ALA A 153 -4.42 -7.43 16.36
C ALA A 153 -4.56 -8.47 17.48
N ILE A 154 -5.63 -9.28 17.44
CA ILE A 154 -5.83 -10.42 18.36
C ILE A 154 -4.73 -11.47 18.17
N ALA A 155 -4.40 -11.82 16.93
CA ALA A 155 -3.32 -12.76 16.62
C ALA A 155 -1.97 -12.24 17.11
N GLN A 156 -1.65 -10.97 16.85
CA GLN A 156 -0.41 -10.35 17.33
C GLN A 156 -0.32 -10.30 18.86
N TRP A 157 -1.43 -10.04 19.55
CA TRP A 157 -1.47 -10.06 21.00
C TRP A 157 -1.29 -11.47 21.56
N LEU A 158 -1.88 -12.50 20.94
CA LEU A 158 -1.66 -13.89 21.31
C LEU A 158 -0.20 -14.31 21.12
N GLU A 159 0.43 -13.92 20.00
CA GLU A 159 1.85 -14.16 19.74
C GLU A 159 2.76 -13.41 20.72
N ALA A 160 2.43 -12.16 21.08
CA ALA A 160 3.16 -11.38 22.07
C ALA A 160 2.94 -11.87 23.51
N GLY A 161 1.79 -12.51 23.77
CA GLY A 161 1.36 -13.06 25.06
C GLY A 161 2.13 -14.30 25.53
N GLU A 162 2.91 -14.95 24.66
CA GLU A 162 3.92 -15.95 25.06
C GLU A 162 5.23 -15.32 25.60
N GLY A 163 5.38 -13.98 25.55
CA GLY A 163 6.58 -13.27 26.01
C GLY A 163 6.40 -12.29 27.17
N ALA A 164 5.17 -12.04 27.65
CA ALA A 164 4.90 -10.97 28.62
C ALA A 164 3.82 -11.33 29.65
N VAL A 165 3.97 -12.45 30.36
CA VAL A 165 3.28 -12.65 31.64
C VAL A 165 4.28 -12.34 32.75
N PRO A 166 4.22 -11.17 33.45
CA PRO A 166 4.85 -11.08 34.75
C PRO A 166 4.18 -12.13 35.64
N ALA A 167 4.97 -13.09 36.10
CA ALA A 167 4.53 -14.13 37.01
C ALA A 167 3.71 -13.51 38.15
N PRO A 168 2.60 -14.15 38.58
CA PRO A 168 1.87 -13.68 39.75
C PRO A 168 2.85 -13.67 40.91
N SER A 169 3.11 -12.48 41.45
CA SER A 169 3.74 -12.29 42.74
C SER A 169 2.91 -13.10 43.74
N GLN A 170 3.43 -14.25 44.15
CA GLN A 170 2.96 -14.94 45.33
C GLN A 170 3.39 -14.07 46.52
N ALA A 171 2.51 -13.15 46.91
CA ALA A 171 2.50 -12.58 48.24
C ALA A 171 1.62 -13.49 49.11
N GLY A 172 2.29 -14.24 49.99
CA GLY A 172 1.71 -15.15 50.97
C GLY A 172 2.82 -15.85 51.75
#